data_AF-A0A953HE86-F1
#
_entry.id   AF-A0A953HE86-F1
#
_cell.length_a   1.000
_cell.length_b   1.000
_cell.length_c   1.000
_cell.angle_alpha   90.00
_cell.angle_beta   90.00
_cell.angle_gamma   90.00
#
_symmetry.space_group_name_H-M   'P 1'
#
loop_
_entity.id
_entity.type
_entity.pdbx_description
1 polymer ?
#
loop_
_entity_poly.entity_id
_entity_poly.type
_entity_poly.pdbx_seq_one_letter_code
_entity_poly.pdbx_strand_id
1 'polypeptide(L)'
;MIRAGRLAGFCVVTLFLAIHGQSAPAKPTASPTALTHSDETLTKFIRFRSRLKNFQTKWGNENGDSTLDGFSAELGGGKISGAGKIYWTRPEANQTLRIDVSGVDLRQLLAALNIQVDGHFDTKVSGVLDFQWQGLRLKQIKSTARGKVRLQAAPGYLTDMHILNGIAGLCGMTELRRIDFTNGILEGEVQAGRFQVELVQLTASNMEFAGRGWVDLPTENIDMVIQSSVTPELGETSTQPEVRAALLLLGHSDALRTPRGFIRLPVEAHFTGTLTEPILNTN
;
A
#
# COMPACT_ATOMS: atom_id res chain seq x y z
N MET A 1 20.74 -11.77 39.70
CA MET A 1 21.42 -10.45 39.76
C MET A 1 22.03 -10.10 38.40
N ILE A 2 21.40 -9.13 37.70
CA ILE A 2 22.02 -7.94 37.05
C ILE A 2 23.10 -8.21 35.98
N ARG A 3 22.72 -8.19 34.68
CA ARG A 3 22.88 -7.08 33.68
C ARG A 3 24.34 -6.68 33.38
N ALA A 4 24.73 -6.77 32.10
CA ALA A 4 25.09 -5.64 31.23
C ALA A 4 25.61 -6.13 29.86
N GLY A 5 25.23 -5.43 28.79
CA GLY A 5 25.70 -5.70 27.42
C GLY A 5 24.85 -5.04 26.32
N ARG A 6 24.43 -3.77 26.51
CA ARG A 6 23.87 -2.89 25.48
C ARG A 6 24.97 -1.92 25.05
N LEU A 7 25.14 -1.69 23.74
CA LEU A 7 25.47 -0.41 23.05
C LEU A 7 26.33 -0.65 21.80
N ALA A 8 25.72 -0.61 20.62
CA ALA A 8 26.31 -0.09 19.37
C ALA A 8 25.21 -0.04 18.29
N GLY A 9 25.03 1.11 17.64
CA GLY A 9 24.13 1.25 16.48
C GLY A 9 23.17 2.46 16.48
N PHE A 10 23.49 3.51 17.23
CA PHE A 10 22.91 4.85 17.12
C PHE A 10 24.00 5.80 16.60
N CYS A 11 23.87 6.29 15.36
CA CYS A 11 24.43 7.53 14.79
C CYS A 11 24.57 7.36 13.28
N VAL A 12 23.69 7.96 12.46
CA VAL A 12 24.05 8.65 11.19
C VAL A 12 22.89 9.58 10.78
N VAL A 13 22.59 10.62 11.57
CA VAL A 13 22.00 11.89 11.04
C VAL A 13 22.34 13.04 12.00
N THR A 14 23.57 13.13 12.52
CA THR A 14 24.08 14.35 13.18
C THR A 14 25.60 14.28 13.32
N LEU A 15 26.36 14.40 12.23
CA LEU A 15 27.75 14.88 12.29
C LEU A 15 28.29 15.12 10.88
N PHE A 16 28.29 16.36 10.40
CA PHE A 16 29.33 16.90 9.51
C PHE A 16 29.23 18.43 9.50
N LEU A 17 29.76 19.05 10.55
CA LEU A 17 30.10 20.46 10.60
C LEU A 17 31.22 20.61 11.63
N ALA A 18 32.47 20.65 11.14
CA ALA A 18 33.63 21.37 11.67
C ALA A 18 34.96 20.68 11.26
N ILE A 19 35.59 21.13 10.18
CA ILE A 19 37.04 21.27 10.13
C ILE A 19 37.34 22.66 9.58
N HIS A 20 38.05 23.45 10.39
CA HIS A 20 38.64 24.73 10.03
C HIS A 20 39.75 24.54 9.01
N GLY A 21 39.72 25.37 7.96
CA GLY A 21 40.86 25.68 7.10
C GLY A 21 40.63 27.04 6.41
N GLN A 22 41.30 28.09 6.89
CA GLN A 22 41.58 29.31 6.11
C GLN A 22 42.30 28.89 4.81
N SER A 23 42.14 29.44 3.59
CA SER A 23 41.73 30.76 3.11
C SER A 23 41.48 30.71 1.59
N ALA A 24 40.46 31.44 1.08
CA ALA A 24 40.47 32.30 -0.13
C ALA A 24 39.00 32.73 -0.44
N PRO A 25 38.71 34.00 -0.78
CA PRO A 25 37.34 34.45 -0.99
C PRO A 25 36.86 34.06 -2.40
N ALA A 26 36.04 33.01 -2.48
CA ALA A 26 35.27 32.69 -3.68
C ALA A 26 33.79 33.07 -3.48
N LYS A 27 33.19 33.62 -4.54
CA LYS A 27 31.79 34.05 -4.72
C LYS A 27 30.78 33.27 -3.86
N PRO A 28 29.74 33.93 -3.30
CA PRO A 28 28.72 33.27 -2.48
C PRO A 28 27.98 32.23 -3.32
N THR A 29 28.35 30.97 -3.13
CA THR A 29 27.59 29.81 -3.58
C THR A 29 26.53 29.57 -2.52
N ALA A 30 25.27 29.43 -2.94
CA ALA A 30 24.13 29.28 -2.03
C ALA A 30 24.44 28.25 -0.94
N SER A 31 24.37 28.67 0.32
CA SER A 31 24.63 27.81 1.47
C SER A 31 23.71 26.58 1.40
N PRO A 32 24.24 25.36 1.61
CA PRO A 32 23.38 24.18 1.73
C PRO A 32 22.40 24.41 2.88
N THR A 33 21.10 24.44 2.56
CA THR A 33 20.04 24.62 3.56
C THR A 33 20.15 23.52 4.60
N ALA A 34 20.51 23.88 5.83
CA ALA A 34 20.58 22.94 6.94
C ALA A 34 19.24 22.23 7.12
N LEU A 35 19.27 20.90 7.26
CA LEU A 35 18.10 20.08 7.56
C LEU A 35 17.55 20.50 8.94
N THR A 36 16.44 21.22 8.98
CA THR A 36 15.78 21.61 10.23
C THR A 36 15.03 20.43 10.83
N HIS A 37 14.93 20.39 12.16
CA HIS A 37 14.22 19.39 12.99
C HIS A 37 12.74 19.17 12.62
N SER A 38 12.18 19.97 11.72
CA SER A 38 10.84 19.86 11.17
C SER A 38 10.72 18.86 10.01
N ASP A 39 11.79 18.14 9.65
CA ASP A 39 11.76 17.20 8.53
C ASP A 39 10.94 15.94 8.91
N GLU A 40 9.65 16.02 8.61
CA GLU A 40 8.63 14.97 8.77
C GLU A 40 9.12 13.61 8.24
N THR A 41 9.99 13.64 7.22
CA THR A 41 10.65 12.48 6.61
C THR A 41 11.43 11.66 7.64
N LEU A 42 12.27 12.31 8.44
CA LEU A 42 13.14 11.63 9.41
C LEU A 42 12.32 11.01 10.53
N THR A 43 11.31 11.74 11.03
CA THR A 43 10.42 11.24 12.09
C THR A 43 9.63 10.02 11.60
N LYS A 44 9.10 10.05 10.37
CA LYS A 44 8.40 8.91 9.76
C LYS A 44 9.32 7.72 9.58
N PHE A 45 10.55 7.94 9.11
CA PHE A 45 11.53 6.88 8.96
C PHE A 45 11.93 6.24 10.31
N ILE A 46 12.12 7.04 11.36
CA ILE A 46 12.41 6.52 12.71
C ILE A 46 11.25 5.68 13.24
N ARG A 47 9.98 6.12 13.07
CA ARG A 47 8.80 5.34 13.45
C ARG A 47 8.66 4.04 12.66
N PHE A 48 8.97 4.07 11.36
CA PHE A 48 9.00 2.86 10.55
C PHE A 48 10.05 1.89 11.08
N ARG A 49 11.29 2.35 11.26
CA ARG A 49 12.41 1.54 11.76
C ARG A 49 12.11 0.93 13.13
N SER A 50 11.46 1.65 14.04
CA SER A 50 11.16 1.12 15.38
C SER A 50 10.17 -0.05 15.38
N ARG A 51 9.41 -0.24 14.29
CA ARG A 51 8.49 -1.38 14.10
C ARG A 51 9.16 -2.58 13.44
N LEU A 52 10.32 -2.40 12.82
CA LEU A 52 11.06 -3.47 12.18
C LEU A 52 11.86 -4.26 13.22
N LYS A 53 11.76 -5.59 13.15
CA LYS A 53 12.62 -6.50 13.90
C LYS A 53 13.74 -7.02 12.99
N ASN A 54 14.88 -7.37 13.58
CA ASN A 54 16.01 -7.98 12.87
C ASN A 54 16.44 -7.20 11.61
N PHE A 55 16.42 -5.86 11.68
CA PHE A 55 16.75 -5.00 10.56
C PHE A 55 18.24 -5.08 10.20
N GLN A 56 18.53 -5.44 8.97
CA GLN A 56 19.86 -5.52 8.38
C GLN A 56 19.91 -4.66 7.12
N THR A 57 21.07 -4.07 6.85
CA THR A 57 21.31 -3.23 5.66
C THR A 57 22.62 -3.64 5.01
N LYS A 58 22.66 -3.51 3.68
CA LYS A 58 23.88 -3.68 2.87
C LYS A 58 24.20 -2.32 2.26
N TRP A 59 25.41 -1.86 2.54
CA TRP A 59 25.91 -0.57 2.08
C TRP A 59 27.02 -0.80 1.05
N GLY A 60 26.97 -0.04 -0.03
CA GLY A 60 27.97 -0.02 -1.09
C GLY A 60 28.66 1.34 -1.17
N ASN A 61 29.71 1.38 -1.98
CA ASN A 61 30.33 2.61 -2.41
C ASN A 61 30.51 2.54 -3.93
N GLU A 62 29.88 3.44 -4.66
CA GLU A 62 29.94 3.52 -6.12
C GLU A 62 30.34 4.93 -6.53
N ASN A 63 31.48 5.05 -7.22
CA ASN A 63 32.03 6.34 -7.67
C ASN A 63 32.23 7.37 -6.54
N GLY A 64 32.51 6.91 -5.32
CA GLY A 64 32.70 7.77 -4.15
C GLY A 64 31.42 8.08 -3.37
N ASP A 65 30.26 7.60 -3.83
CA ASP A 65 28.99 7.79 -3.14
C ASP A 65 28.61 6.57 -2.30
N SER A 66 28.15 6.84 -1.08
CA SER A 66 27.50 5.83 -0.24
C SER A 66 26.16 5.43 -0.85
N THR A 67 25.97 4.14 -1.12
CA THR A 67 24.73 3.56 -1.66
C THR A 67 24.10 2.61 -0.65
N LEU A 68 22.78 2.65 -0.50
CA LEU A 68 22.05 1.53 0.10
C LEU A 68 21.75 0.51 -0.99
N ASP A 69 22.42 -0.64 -0.94
CA ASP A 69 22.29 -1.71 -1.95
C ASP A 69 21.15 -2.67 -1.61
N GLY A 70 20.79 -2.76 -0.33
CA GLY A 70 19.64 -3.55 0.10
C GLY A 70 19.39 -3.54 1.60
N PHE A 71 18.27 -4.12 2.00
CA PHE A 71 17.89 -4.30 3.39
C PHE A 71 17.05 -5.56 3.59
N SER A 72 16.94 -6.01 4.84
CA SER A 72 15.95 -7.00 5.24
C SER A 72 15.48 -6.75 6.67
N ALA A 73 14.22 -7.03 6.96
CA ALA A 73 13.63 -6.94 8.28
C ALA A 73 12.44 -7.89 8.42
N GLU A 74 12.00 -8.07 9.65
CA GLU A 74 10.72 -8.69 10.00
C GLU A 74 9.70 -7.60 10.33
N LEU A 75 8.48 -7.76 9.82
CA LEU A 75 7.32 -6.91 10.12
C LEU A 75 6.07 -7.79 10.21
N GLY A 76 5.26 -7.61 11.26
CA GLY A 76 3.97 -8.29 11.36
C GLY A 76 4.04 -9.83 11.28
N GLY A 77 5.12 -10.44 11.76
CA GLY A 77 5.34 -11.90 11.67
C GLY A 77 5.75 -12.41 10.28
N GLY A 78 5.94 -11.52 9.30
CA GLY A 78 6.51 -11.82 8.00
C GLY A 78 7.86 -11.16 7.78
N LYS A 79 8.38 -11.26 6.55
CA LYS A 79 9.67 -10.70 6.13
C LYS A 79 9.47 -9.66 5.03
N ILE A 80 10.26 -8.59 5.11
CA ILE A 80 10.42 -7.60 4.04
C ILE A 80 11.90 -7.55 3.68
N SER A 81 12.22 -7.61 2.40
CA SER A 81 13.57 -7.35 1.89
C SER A 81 13.52 -6.36 0.74
N GLY A 82 14.57 -5.55 0.61
CA GLY A 82 14.73 -4.64 -0.50
C GLY A 82 16.10 -4.78 -1.13
N ALA A 83 16.17 -4.62 -2.44
CA ALA A 83 17.40 -4.51 -3.21
C ALA A 83 17.26 -3.35 -4.20
N GLY A 84 18.27 -2.49 -4.29
CA GLY A 84 18.16 -1.27 -5.07
C GLY A 84 19.39 -0.41 -4.97
N LYS A 85 19.30 0.82 -5.48
CA LYS A 85 20.34 1.84 -5.33
C LYS A 85 19.72 3.12 -4.83
N ILE A 86 20.12 3.52 -3.63
CA ILE A 86 19.76 4.82 -3.05
C ILE A 86 21.04 5.63 -2.83
N TYR A 87 21.20 6.72 -3.57
CA TYR A 87 22.31 7.67 -3.49
C TYR A 87 21.98 8.77 -2.47
N TRP A 88 22.71 8.79 -1.36
CA TRP A 88 22.47 9.76 -0.27
C TRP A 88 23.07 11.13 -0.54
N THR A 89 24.11 11.20 -1.37
CA THR A 89 24.86 12.41 -1.74
C THR A 89 24.37 13.06 -3.03
N ARG A 90 23.64 12.31 -3.86
CA ARG A 90 23.05 12.77 -5.13
C ARG A 90 21.53 12.58 -5.13
N PRO A 91 20.78 13.42 -4.39
CA PRO A 91 19.33 13.30 -4.29
C PRO A 91 18.63 13.41 -5.65
N GLU A 92 19.20 14.14 -6.61
CA GLU A 92 18.68 14.29 -7.97
C GLU A 92 18.86 13.04 -8.85
N ALA A 93 19.71 12.09 -8.45
CA ALA A 93 19.89 10.84 -9.18
C ALA A 93 18.60 10.01 -9.16
N ASN A 94 18.43 9.17 -10.18
CA ASN A 94 17.36 8.19 -10.20
C ASN A 94 17.66 7.10 -9.16
N GLN A 95 16.81 7.02 -8.15
CA GLN A 95 16.85 6.02 -7.10
C GLN A 95 16.05 4.81 -7.55
N THR A 96 16.46 3.59 -7.19
CA THR A 96 15.70 2.37 -7.49
C THR A 96 15.57 1.51 -6.25
N LEU A 97 14.43 0.83 -6.11
CA LEU A 97 14.21 -0.11 -5.03
C LEU A 97 13.16 -1.14 -5.43
N ARG A 98 13.57 -2.40 -5.46
CA ARG A 98 12.69 -3.55 -5.48
C ARG A 98 12.51 -4.07 -4.07
N ILE A 99 11.27 -4.18 -3.62
CA ILE A 99 10.88 -4.67 -2.29
C ILE A 99 10.12 -5.98 -2.48
N ASP A 100 10.60 -7.03 -1.83
CA ASP A 100 9.90 -8.31 -1.69
C ASP A 100 9.26 -8.39 -0.30
N VAL A 101 7.96 -8.70 -0.28
CA VAL A 101 7.15 -8.87 0.93
C VAL A 101 6.73 -10.32 1.02
N SER A 102 6.88 -10.94 2.20
CA SER A 102 6.54 -12.35 2.40
C SER A 102 5.81 -12.55 3.73
N GLY A 103 4.52 -12.88 3.65
CA GLY A 103 3.69 -13.27 4.80
C GLY A 103 3.53 -12.18 5.86
N VAL A 104 3.57 -10.90 5.47
CA VAL A 104 3.49 -9.77 6.39
C VAL A 104 2.03 -9.46 6.71
N ASP A 105 1.70 -9.32 7.99
CA ASP A 105 0.38 -8.83 8.42
C ASP A 105 0.04 -7.48 7.76
N LEU A 106 -1.08 -7.43 7.04
CA LEU A 106 -1.47 -6.26 6.24
C LEU A 106 -1.68 -5.02 7.12
N ARG A 107 -2.27 -5.16 8.31
CA ARG A 107 -2.51 -4.04 9.22
C ARG A 107 -1.20 -3.45 9.70
N GLN A 108 -0.25 -4.29 10.08
CA GLN A 108 1.10 -3.85 10.48
C GLN A 108 1.83 -3.17 9.32
N LEU A 109 1.67 -3.66 8.09
CA LEU A 109 2.23 -3.03 6.90
C LEU A 109 1.64 -1.64 6.65
N LEU A 110 0.31 -1.51 6.59
CA LEU A 110 -0.37 -0.22 6.40
C LEU A 110 0.01 0.78 7.49
N ALA A 111 -0.01 0.33 8.74
CA ALA A 111 0.42 1.16 9.86
C ALA A 111 1.87 1.63 9.70
N ALA A 112 2.78 0.75 9.29
CA ALA A 112 4.19 1.08 9.09
C ALA A 112 4.39 2.12 7.97
N LEU A 113 3.58 2.06 6.92
CA LEU A 113 3.55 3.03 5.83
C LEU A 113 2.80 4.33 6.17
N ASN A 114 2.21 4.40 7.37
CA ASN A 114 1.32 5.49 7.80
C ASN A 114 0.16 5.69 6.81
N ILE A 115 -0.40 4.60 6.30
CA ILE A 115 -1.61 4.58 5.48
C ILE A 115 -2.76 4.21 6.40
N GLN A 116 -3.80 5.04 6.40
CA GLN A 116 -5.04 4.76 7.09
C GLN A 116 -6.07 4.29 6.06
N VAL A 117 -6.71 3.17 6.35
CA VAL A 117 -7.80 2.61 5.56
C VAL A 117 -8.93 2.32 6.53
N ASP A 118 -10.16 2.53 6.09
CA ASP A 118 -11.34 2.25 6.91
C ASP A 118 -11.58 0.75 7.11
N GLY A 119 -12.34 0.41 8.16
CA GLY A 119 -12.68 -0.96 8.49
C GLY A 119 -11.56 -1.79 9.12
N HIS A 120 -11.74 -3.11 9.05
CA HIS A 120 -10.89 -4.09 9.72
C HIS A 120 -10.51 -5.21 8.74
N PHE A 121 -9.21 -5.49 8.68
CA PHE A 121 -8.62 -6.55 7.87
C PHE A 121 -7.76 -7.44 8.74
N ASP A 122 -7.89 -8.74 8.56
CA ASP A 122 -6.98 -9.75 9.12
C ASP A 122 -6.54 -10.67 7.99
N THR A 123 -5.34 -10.41 7.49
CA THR A 123 -4.72 -11.18 6.41
C THR A 123 -3.23 -10.90 6.38
N LYS A 124 -2.49 -11.80 5.73
CA LYS A 124 -1.09 -11.63 5.40
C LYS A 124 -0.93 -11.37 3.91
N VAL A 125 -0.02 -10.47 3.57
CA VAL A 125 0.32 -10.16 2.18
C VAL A 125 1.72 -10.60 1.82
N SER A 126 1.88 -11.01 0.56
CA SER A 126 3.16 -11.31 -0.08
C SER A 126 3.19 -10.72 -1.48
N GLY A 127 4.37 -10.41 -2.00
CA GLY A 127 4.49 -9.89 -3.36
C GLY A 127 5.71 -9.02 -3.56
N VAL A 128 5.68 -8.25 -4.64
CA VAL A 128 6.82 -7.44 -5.09
C VAL A 128 6.34 -6.03 -5.40
N LEU A 129 7.13 -5.06 -4.96
CA LEU A 129 6.99 -3.66 -5.33
C LEU A 129 8.30 -3.21 -5.97
N ASP A 130 8.25 -2.64 -7.18
CA ASP A 130 9.44 -2.23 -7.92
C ASP A 130 9.31 -0.76 -8.29
N PHE A 131 10.11 0.08 -7.64
CA PHE A 131 10.01 1.53 -7.72
C PHE A 131 11.29 2.18 -8.18
N GLN A 132 11.12 3.33 -8.81
CA GLN A 132 12.15 4.32 -9.05
C GLN A 132 11.61 5.72 -8.76
N TRP A 133 12.45 6.62 -8.27
CA TRP A 133 12.05 7.98 -7.90
C TRP A 133 13.26 8.93 -7.91
N GLN A 134 13.00 10.21 -7.66
CA GLN A 134 14.02 11.23 -7.45
C GLN A 134 13.79 11.96 -6.12
N GLY A 135 14.88 12.41 -5.50
CA GLY A 135 14.88 13.08 -4.21
C GLY A 135 14.90 12.11 -3.02
N LEU A 136 15.22 12.67 -1.86
CA LEU A 136 15.30 11.94 -0.58
C LEU A 136 14.22 12.39 0.42
N ARG A 137 13.52 13.50 0.13
CA ARG A 137 12.42 13.98 0.96
C ARG A 137 11.15 13.23 0.63
N LEU A 138 10.36 12.85 1.64
CA LEU A 138 9.15 12.05 1.44
C LEU A 138 8.18 12.66 0.40
N LYS A 139 8.01 13.99 0.42
CA LYS A 139 7.17 14.69 -0.57
C LYS A 139 7.65 14.46 -2.00
N GLN A 140 8.97 14.53 -2.24
CA GLN A 140 9.57 14.29 -3.55
C GLN A 140 9.49 12.82 -3.95
N ILE A 141 9.75 11.91 -3.01
CA ILE A 141 9.59 10.47 -3.23
C ILE A 141 8.17 10.18 -3.69
N LYS A 142 7.15 10.65 -2.96
CA LYS A 142 5.74 10.47 -3.34
C LYS A 142 5.44 11.04 -4.72
N SER A 143 5.85 12.28 -5.01
CA SER A 143 5.49 12.95 -6.28
C SER A 143 6.25 12.46 -7.51
N THR A 144 7.43 11.84 -7.34
CA THR A 144 8.28 11.39 -8.45
C THR A 144 8.37 9.87 -8.57
N ALA A 145 7.84 9.13 -7.58
CA ALA A 145 7.79 7.69 -7.63
C ALA A 145 7.05 7.22 -8.88
N ARG A 146 7.65 6.22 -9.52
CA ARG A 146 7.05 5.44 -10.59
C ARG A 146 7.44 3.98 -10.44
N GLY A 147 6.56 3.05 -10.76
CA GLY A 147 6.86 1.64 -10.55
C GLY A 147 5.64 0.75 -10.46
N LYS A 148 5.88 -0.56 -10.35
CA LYS A 148 4.81 -1.58 -10.36
C LYS A 148 4.64 -2.20 -8.99
N VAL A 149 3.40 -2.52 -8.66
CA VAL A 149 3.01 -3.19 -7.42
C VAL A 149 2.23 -4.44 -7.77
N ARG A 150 2.65 -5.57 -7.21
CA ARG A 150 1.90 -6.82 -7.27
C ARG A 150 1.91 -7.48 -5.90
N LEU A 151 0.74 -7.53 -5.26
CA LEU A 151 0.55 -8.17 -3.96
C LEU A 151 -0.51 -9.26 -4.07
N GLN A 152 -0.33 -10.28 -3.25
CA GLN A 152 -1.27 -11.37 -3.01
C GLN A 152 -1.60 -11.39 -1.52
N ALA A 153 -2.87 -11.49 -1.20
CA ALA A 153 -3.35 -11.66 0.16
C ALA A 153 -3.69 -13.14 0.39
N ALA A 154 -3.16 -13.69 1.48
CA ALA A 154 -3.52 -15.00 2.00
C ALA A 154 -4.99 -15.02 2.46
N PRO A 155 -5.59 -16.21 2.70
CA PRO A 155 -6.92 -16.30 3.29
C PRO A 155 -7.05 -15.41 4.53
N GLY A 156 -8.18 -14.74 4.66
CA GLY A 156 -8.41 -13.74 5.69
C GLY A 156 -9.82 -13.17 5.64
N TYR A 157 -10.05 -12.08 6.36
CA TYR A 157 -11.33 -11.40 6.31
C TYR A 157 -11.24 -9.88 6.28
N LEU A 158 -12.27 -9.27 5.72
CA LEU A 158 -12.56 -7.84 5.73
C LEU A 158 -13.91 -7.60 6.38
N THR A 159 -14.02 -6.59 7.24
CA THR A 159 -15.30 -6.17 7.83
C THR A 159 -15.28 -4.67 8.12
N ASP A 160 -16.45 -4.09 8.35
CA ASP A 160 -16.62 -2.69 8.78
C ASP A 160 -16.06 -1.64 7.80
N MET A 161 -15.90 -2.00 6.53
CA MET A 161 -15.50 -1.05 5.48
C MET A 161 -16.74 -0.36 4.91
N HIS A 162 -16.69 0.95 4.75
CA HIS A 162 -17.75 1.75 4.11
C HIS A 162 -18.04 1.28 2.69
N ILE A 163 -17.00 0.86 1.94
CA ILE A 163 -17.17 0.26 0.62
C ILE A 163 -18.08 -0.97 0.69
N LEU A 164 -17.80 -1.88 1.62
CA LEU A 164 -18.59 -3.09 1.82
C LEU A 164 -20.01 -2.79 2.30
N ASN A 165 -20.15 -1.82 3.20
CA ASN A 165 -21.46 -1.36 3.67
C ASN A 165 -22.29 -0.73 2.54
N GLY A 166 -21.66 0.04 1.65
CA GLY A 166 -22.30 0.64 0.48
C GLY A 166 -22.80 -0.42 -0.49
N ILE A 167 -21.95 -1.41 -0.82
CA ILE A 167 -22.33 -2.53 -1.70
C ILE A 167 -23.43 -3.38 -1.05
N ALA A 168 -23.31 -3.72 0.23
CA ALA A 168 -24.32 -4.44 0.98
C ALA A 168 -25.68 -3.71 0.95
N GLY A 169 -25.68 -2.39 1.13
CA GLY A 169 -26.87 -1.54 1.07
C GLY A 169 -27.51 -1.51 -0.32
N LEU A 170 -26.70 -1.31 -1.38
CA LEU A 170 -27.15 -1.34 -2.77
C LEU A 170 -27.81 -2.67 -3.14
N CYS A 171 -27.24 -3.77 -2.65
CA CYS A 171 -27.68 -5.10 -3.04
C CYS A 171 -28.69 -5.72 -2.08
N GLY A 172 -28.97 -5.08 -0.94
CA GLY A 172 -29.82 -5.63 0.12
C GLY A 172 -29.29 -6.92 0.75
N MET A 173 -27.97 -7.12 0.79
CA MET A 173 -27.34 -8.35 1.30
C MET A 173 -26.39 -8.00 2.45
N THR A 174 -26.82 -8.25 3.68
CA THR A 174 -26.05 -7.90 4.90
C THR A 174 -24.74 -8.67 5.01
N GLU A 175 -24.70 -9.85 4.42
CA GLU A 175 -23.58 -10.77 4.34
C GLU A 175 -22.39 -10.15 3.59
N LEU A 176 -22.63 -9.16 2.70
CA LEU A 176 -21.55 -8.46 2.00
C LEU A 176 -20.77 -7.49 2.91
N ARG A 177 -21.24 -7.21 4.13
CA ARG A 177 -20.53 -6.34 5.10
C ARG A 177 -19.28 -6.99 5.67
N ARG A 178 -19.19 -8.33 5.60
CA ARG A 178 -18.02 -9.11 5.99
C ARG A 178 -17.67 -10.09 4.88
N ILE A 179 -16.41 -10.09 4.44
CA ILE A 179 -15.92 -11.01 3.43
C ILE A 179 -14.86 -11.89 4.07
N ASP A 180 -15.13 -13.19 4.18
CA ASP A 180 -14.12 -14.19 4.47
C ASP A 180 -13.57 -14.72 3.14
N PHE A 181 -12.43 -14.18 2.69
CA PHE A 181 -11.84 -14.49 1.39
C PHE A 181 -10.76 -15.56 1.49
N THR A 182 -10.63 -16.37 0.44
CA THR A 182 -9.61 -17.41 0.31
C THR A 182 -8.36 -16.91 -0.40
N ASN A 183 -8.50 -15.86 -1.22
CA ASN A 183 -7.37 -15.26 -1.95
C ASN A 183 -7.68 -13.80 -2.29
N GLY A 184 -6.66 -12.95 -2.24
CA GLY A 184 -6.72 -11.59 -2.74
C GLY A 184 -5.56 -11.27 -3.68
N ILE A 185 -5.79 -10.41 -4.66
CA ILE A 185 -4.78 -9.93 -5.61
C ILE A 185 -4.90 -8.42 -5.70
N LEU A 186 -3.77 -7.72 -5.67
CA LEU A 186 -3.67 -6.29 -5.98
C LEU A 186 -2.55 -6.09 -6.99
N GLU A 187 -2.89 -5.50 -8.13
CA GLU A 187 -1.96 -5.13 -9.20
C GLU A 187 -2.19 -3.66 -9.55
N GLY A 188 -1.10 -2.94 -9.74
CA GLY A 188 -1.17 -1.54 -10.10
C GLY A 188 0.18 -0.91 -10.39
N GLU A 189 0.12 0.35 -10.81
CA GLU A 189 1.29 1.14 -11.14
C GLU A 189 1.26 2.47 -10.39
N VAL A 190 2.39 2.89 -9.84
CA VAL A 190 2.57 4.25 -9.34
C VAL A 190 3.12 5.08 -10.47
N GLN A 191 2.54 6.25 -10.72
CA GLN A 191 3.08 7.27 -11.62
C GLN A 191 2.74 8.67 -11.05
N ALA A 192 3.76 9.52 -10.92
CA ALA A 192 3.59 10.94 -10.56
C ALA A 192 2.75 11.19 -9.29
N GLY A 193 2.93 10.36 -8.25
CA GLY A 193 2.18 10.47 -7.00
C GLY A 193 0.77 9.90 -7.02
N ARG A 194 0.36 9.25 -8.11
CA ARG A 194 -0.89 8.49 -8.20
C ARG A 194 -0.60 7.01 -8.29
N PHE A 195 -1.32 6.20 -7.52
CA PHE A 195 -1.35 4.76 -7.66
C PHE A 195 -2.57 4.37 -8.50
N GLN A 196 -2.34 3.93 -9.73
CA GLN A 196 -3.35 3.38 -10.61
C GLN A 196 -3.58 1.92 -10.26
N VAL A 197 -4.77 1.59 -9.75
CA VAL A 197 -5.18 0.23 -9.47
C VAL A 197 -5.67 -0.40 -10.76
N GLU A 198 -4.88 -1.31 -11.31
CA GLU A 198 -5.23 -2.08 -12.52
C GLU A 198 -6.22 -3.19 -12.17
N LEU A 199 -5.97 -3.87 -11.04
CA LEU A 199 -6.80 -4.93 -10.52
C LEU A 199 -6.71 -4.98 -9.00
N VAL A 200 -7.84 -4.91 -8.33
CA VAL A 200 -8.02 -5.48 -6.99
C VAL A 200 -9.04 -6.59 -7.09
N GLN A 201 -8.71 -7.79 -6.66
CA GLN A 201 -9.62 -8.93 -6.70
C GLN A 201 -9.61 -9.66 -5.37
N LEU A 202 -10.79 -9.95 -4.83
CA LEU A 202 -10.98 -10.78 -3.65
C LEU A 202 -11.90 -11.94 -4.02
N THR A 203 -11.48 -13.16 -3.72
CA THR A 203 -12.28 -14.37 -3.97
C THR A 203 -12.66 -14.99 -2.64
N ALA A 204 -13.96 -15.15 -2.39
CA ALA A 204 -14.53 -15.88 -1.26
C ALA A 204 -15.31 -17.10 -1.77
N SER A 205 -15.88 -17.90 -0.85
CA SER A 205 -16.64 -19.10 -1.22
C SER A 205 -17.96 -18.78 -1.91
N ASN A 206 -18.61 -17.68 -1.56
CA ASN A 206 -19.94 -17.29 -2.02
C ASN A 206 -19.97 -15.94 -2.78
N MET A 207 -18.82 -15.29 -2.94
CA MET A 207 -18.72 -13.99 -3.60
C MET A 207 -17.32 -13.72 -4.18
N GLU A 208 -17.28 -12.84 -5.17
CA GLU A 208 -16.06 -12.30 -5.76
C GLU A 208 -16.20 -10.79 -5.92
N PHE A 209 -15.16 -10.05 -5.49
CA PHE A 209 -15.02 -8.62 -5.76
C PHE A 209 -13.90 -8.40 -6.75
N ALA A 210 -14.14 -7.55 -7.73
CA ALA A 210 -13.14 -7.05 -8.64
C ALA A 210 -13.26 -5.53 -8.71
N GLY A 211 -12.15 -4.81 -8.68
CA GLY A 211 -12.14 -3.37 -8.76
C GLY A 211 -10.94 -2.82 -9.50
N ARG A 212 -11.07 -1.58 -9.93
CA ARG A 212 -10.05 -0.78 -10.62
C ARG A 212 -10.26 0.69 -10.31
N GLY A 213 -9.24 1.51 -10.48
CA GLY A 213 -9.36 2.93 -10.19
C GLY A 213 -8.02 3.57 -9.89
N TRP A 214 -8.01 4.60 -9.05
CA TRP A 214 -6.79 5.25 -8.62
C TRP A 214 -6.86 5.79 -7.20
N VAL A 215 -5.66 5.98 -6.63
CA VAL A 215 -5.44 6.60 -5.31
C VAL A 215 -4.37 7.68 -5.45
N ASP A 216 -4.65 8.89 -5.01
CA ASP A 216 -3.67 9.98 -4.93
C ASP A 216 -2.85 9.82 -3.64
N LEU A 217 -1.56 9.50 -3.74
CA LEU A 217 -0.72 9.19 -2.58
C LEU A 217 -0.43 10.38 -1.65
N PRO A 218 -0.39 11.63 -2.15
CA PRO A 218 -0.31 12.82 -1.29
C PRO A 218 -1.59 13.10 -0.50
N THR A 219 -2.76 13.06 -1.15
CA THR A 219 -4.05 13.49 -0.56
C THR A 219 -4.88 12.35 -0.02
N GLU A 220 -4.52 11.11 -0.33
CA GLU A 220 -5.27 9.89 -0.01
C GLU A 220 -6.68 9.85 -0.63
N ASN A 221 -6.92 10.72 -1.62
CA ASN A 221 -8.15 10.72 -2.41
C ASN A 221 -8.23 9.47 -3.27
N ILE A 222 -9.44 8.94 -3.42
CA ILE A 222 -9.71 7.75 -4.22
C ILE A 222 -10.78 8.01 -5.28
N ASP A 223 -10.73 7.20 -6.32
CA ASP A 223 -11.78 7.03 -7.31
C ASP A 223 -11.70 5.58 -7.80
N MET A 224 -12.66 4.77 -7.37
CA MET A 224 -12.65 3.32 -7.50
C MET A 224 -13.97 2.83 -8.06
N VAL A 225 -13.89 1.95 -9.05
CA VAL A 225 -15.02 1.23 -9.60
C VAL A 225 -14.93 -0.21 -9.10
N ILE A 226 -15.98 -0.68 -8.43
CA ILE A 226 -16.04 -2.02 -7.85
C ILE A 226 -17.23 -2.77 -8.42
N GLN A 227 -16.93 -3.96 -8.90
CA GLN A 227 -17.88 -4.94 -9.38
C GLN A 227 -17.91 -6.10 -8.39
N SER A 228 -19.11 -6.54 -8.04
CA SER A 228 -19.33 -7.69 -7.18
C SER A 228 -20.04 -8.80 -7.95
N SER A 229 -19.71 -10.04 -7.64
CA SER A 229 -20.40 -11.22 -8.14
C SER A 229 -20.69 -12.15 -6.97
N VAL A 230 -21.84 -12.82 -6.97
CA VAL A 230 -22.28 -13.68 -5.85
C VAL A 230 -22.75 -15.03 -6.36
N THR A 231 -22.82 -16.04 -5.51
CA THR A 231 -23.49 -17.30 -5.87
C THR A 231 -25.01 -17.10 -5.91
N PRO A 232 -25.75 -17.94 -6.66
CA PRO A 232 -27.21 -17.87 -6.68
C PRO A 232 -27.83 -17.92 -5.28
N GLU A 233 -27.30 -18.78 -4.41
CA GLU A 233 -27.83 -19.00 -3.05
C GLU A 233 -27.67 -17.76 -2.17
N LEU A 234 -26.57 -17.02 -2.33
CA LEU A 234 -26.39 -15.74 -1.63
C LEU A 234 -27.32 -14.67 -2.23
N GLY A 235 -27.52 -14.68 -3.55
CA GLY A 235 -28.44 -13.77 -4.22
C GLY A 235 -29.89 -13.85 -3.73
N GLU A 236 -30.32 -15.05 -3.32
CA GLU A 236 -31.66 -15.28 -2.76
C GLU A 236 -31.89 -14.60 -1.42
N THR A 237 -30.81 -14.30 -0.66
CA THR A 237 -30.91 -13.60 0.63
C THR A 237 -31.07 -12.09 0.49
N SER A 238 -30.96 -11.56 -0.73
CA SER A 238 -31.17 -10.13 -1.00
C SER A 238 -32.56 -9.68 -0.57
N THR A 239 -32.62 -8.59 0.20
CA THR A 239 -33.88 -7.92 0.56
C THR A 239 -34.46 -7.08 -0.58
N GLN A 240 -33.67 -6.79 -1.63
CA GLN A 240 -34.11 -6.04 -2.80
C GLN A 240 -34.78 -6.97 -3.82
N PRO A 241 -36.10 -6.85 -4.07
CA PRO A 241 -36.80 -7.74 -5.00
C PRO A 241 -36.19 -7.74 -6.41
N GLU A 242 -35.74 -6.59 -6.89
CA GLU A 242 -35.12 -6.41 -8.20
C GLU A 242 -33.77 -7.10 -8.32
N VAL A 243 -32.94 -7.05 -7.27
CA VAL A 243 -31.64 -7.75 -7.24
C VAL A 243 -31.89 -9.25 -7.22
N ARG A 244 -32.79 -9.72 -6.36
CA ARG A 244 -33.16 -11.13 -6.28
C ARG A 244 -33.73 -11.65 -7.60
N ALA A 245 -34.67 -10.92 -8.21
CA ALA A 245 -35.25 -11.27 -9.50
C ALA A 245 -34.21 -11.28 -10.63
N ALA A 246 -33.33 -10.27 -10.67
CA ALA A 246 -32.21 -10.25 -11.61
C ALA A 246 -31.33 -11.49 -11.41
N LEU A 247 -30.89 -11.81 -10.19
CA LEU A 247 -30.02 -12.96 -9.95
C LEU A 247 -30.69 -14.30 -10.30
N LEU A 248 -31.99 -14.46 -10.06
CA LEU A 248 -32.74 -15.63 -10.51
C LEU A 248 -32.76 -15.74 -12.04
N LEU A 249 -33.06 -14.65 -12.75
CA LEU A 249 -33.09 -14.65 -14.22
C LEU A 249 -31.70 -14.88 -14.82
N LEU A 250 -30.68 -14.19 -14.30
CA LEU A 250 -29.30 -14.26 -14.80
C LEU A 250 -28.64 -15.58 -14.41
N GLY A 251 -29.06 -16.22 -13.32
CA GLY A 251 -28.55 -17.53 -12.90
C GLY A 251 -28.83 -18.64 -13.91
N HIS A 252 -29.82 -18.47 -14.80
CA HIS A 252 -30.11 -19.42 -15.87
C HIS A 252 -29.29 -19.15 -17.15
N SER A 253 -28.52 -18.06 -17.19
CA SER A 253 -27.71 -17.67 -18.34
C SER A 253 -26.23 -17.97 -18.08
N ASP A 254 -25.70 -18.98 -18.78
CA ASP A 254 -24.27 -19.31 -18.73
C ASP A 254 -23.37 -18.15 -19.17
N ALA A 255 -23.89 -17.23 -20.00
CA ALA A 255 -23.15 -16.06 -20.50
C ALA A 255 -22.82 -15.03 -19.41
N LEU A 256 -23.50 -15.08 -18.25
CA LEU A 256 -23.34 -14.11 -17.16
C LEU A 256 -22.69 -14.72 -15.91
N ARG A 257 -22.39 -16.02 -15.97
CA ARG A 257 -21.62 -16.70 -14.94
C ARG A 257 -20.14 -16.45 -15.17
N THR A 258 -19.43 -16.10 -14.11
CA THR A 258 -17.97 -16.15 -14.14
C THR A 258 -17.52 -17.60 -14.36
N PRO A 259 -16.26 -17.86 -14.76
CA PRO A 259 -15.73 -19.23 -14.86
C PRO A 259 -15.86 -20.05 -13.56
N ARG A 260 -16.11 -19.39 -12.43
CA ARG A 260 -16.31 -19.98 -11.10
C ARG A 260 -17.78 -20.14 -10.71
N GLY A 261 -18.71 -19.81 -11.59
CA GLY A 261 -20.15 -19.95 -11.34
C GLY A 261 -20.80 -18.81 -10.57
N PHE A 262 -20.08 -17.70 -10.30
CA PHE A 262 -20.66 -16.51 -9.69
C PHE A 262 -21.49 -15.72 -10.72
N ILE A 263 -22.59 -15.12 -10.28
CA ILE A 263 -23.42 -14.22 -11.09
C ILE A 263 -23.00 -12.79 -10.78
N ARG A 264 -22.66 -12.01 -11.82
CA ARG A 264 -22.34 -10.59 -11.67
C ARG A 264 -23.57 -9.82 -11.16
N LEU A 265 -23.41 -9.04 -10.10
CA LEU A 265 -24.46 -8.14 -9.64
C LEU A 265 -24.71 -7.06 -10.71
N PRO A 266 -25.97 -6.66 -10.96
CA PRO A 266 -26.30 -5.68 -11.99
C PRO A 266 -25.87 -4.25 -11.61
N VAL A 267 -25.31 -4.05 -10.42
CA VAL A 267 -24.90 -2.76 -9.88
C VAL A 267 -23.38 -2.69 -9.86
N GLU A 268 -22.82 -1.68 -10.53
CA GLU A 268 -21.43 -1.29 -10.42
C GLU A 268 -21.33 -0.17 -9.39
N ALA A 269 -20.52 -0.37 -8.35
CA ALA A 269 -20.40 0.58 -7.26
C ALA A 269 -19.20 1.51 -7.50
N HIS A 270 -19.47 2.81 -7.62
CA HIS A 270 -18.46 3.83 -7.86
C HIS A 270 -18.19 4.55 -6.54
N PHE A 271 -16.93 4.60 -6.10
CA PHE A 271 -16.51 5.21 -4.85
C PHE A 271 -15.52 6.34 -5.09
N THR A 272 -15.79 7.51 -4.52
CA THR A 272 -14.85 8.64 -4.44
C THR A 272 -14.56 8.99 -2.98
N GLY A 273 -13.92 10.13 -2.69
CA GLY A 273 -13.61 10.55 -1.32
C GLY A 273 -12.17 10.21 -0.95
N THR A 274 -11.94 9.73 0.27
CA THR A 274 -10.60 9.37 0.77
C THR A 274 -10.52 7.88 1.14
N LEU A 275 -9.31 7.36 1.36
CA LEU A 275 -9.10 5.99 1.84
C LEU A 275 -9.77 5.69 3.20
N THR A 276 -10.01 6.72 4.03
CA THR A 276 -10.65 6.57 5.35
C THR A 276 -12.15 6.84 5.32
N GLU A 277 -12.61 7.61 4.34
CA GLU A 277 -14.01 8.01 4.19
C GLU A 277 -14.41 7.90 2.70
N PRO A 278 -14.53 6.67 2.18
CA PRO A 278 -14.97 6.48 0.80
C PRO A 278 -16.47 6.73 0.71
N ILE A 279 -16.88 7.45 -0.34
CA ILE A 279 -18.25 7.89 -0.59
C ILE A 279 -18.77 7.14 -1.81
N LEU A 280 -19.87 6.41 -1.62
CA LEU A 280 -20.57 5.76 -2.72
C LEU A 280 -21.31 6.78 -3.58
N ASN A 281 -21.01 6.80 -4.88
CA ASN A 281 -21.73 7.61 -5.87
C ASN A 281 -22.84 6.76 -6.50
N THR A 282 -24.09 7.12 -6.21
CA THR A 282 -25.27 6.57 -6.86
C THR A 282 -25.66 7.48 -8.02
N ASN A 283 -25.05 7.27 -9.19
CA ASN A 283 -25.45 7.92 -10.43
C ASN A 283 -26.70 7.25 -11.02
#